data_AF-A0A8T4IZK7-F1
#
_entry.id   AF-A0A8T4IZK7-F1
#
_cell.length_a   1.000
_cell.length_b   1.000
_cell.length_c   1.000
_cell.angle_alpha   90.00
_cell.angle_beta   90.00
_cell.angle_gamma   90.00
#
_symmetry.space_group_name_H-M   'P 1'
#
loop_
_entity.id
_entity.type
_entity.pdbx_description
1 polymer ?
#
loop_
_entity_poly.entity_id
_entity_poly.type
_entity_poly.pdbx_seq_one_letter_code
_entity_poly.pdbx_strand_id
1 'polypeptide(L)'
;AVHALHDALRQAGVTARTSNDGDACTVDADDAITLARVVREGLREPLKTIEDLTGCLRAHDLGMEEPCLTGGKVELGDVSVPVAAQLAVLLGASPEKVNTACDETNDLARWAHGERVGDLLTAAFRTATGHTLVDYLFHPDCLSCRREMALTLGRIGVDAAQRLVKILQYGP
;
A
#
# COMPACT_ATOMS: atom_id res chain seq x y z
N ALA A 1 -14.23 -3.11 19.28
CA ALA A 1 -12.96 -2.38 19.15
C ALA A 1 -12.32 -2.09 20.51
N VAL A 2 -12.99 -1.36 21.42
CA VAL A 2 -12.44 -0.96 22.73
C VAL A 2 -12.06 -2.15 23.64
N HIS A 3 -12.87 -3.22 23.69
CA HIS A 3 -12.54 -4.43 24.46
C HIS A 3 -11.30 -5.17 23.94
N ALA A 4 -11.16 -5.31 22.62
CA ALA A 4 -9.99 -5.96 22.01
C ALA A 4 -8.70 -5.16 22.23
N LEU A 5 -8.80 -3.82 22.22
CA LEU A 5 -7.70 -2.94 22.57
C LEU A 5 -7.32 -3.07 24.06
N HIS A 6 -8.31 -3.18 24.96
CA HIS A 6 -8.06 -3.35 26.39
C HIS A 6 -7.36 -4.69 26.70
N ASP A 7 -7.80 -5.77 26.04
CA ASP A 7 -7.15 -7.08 26.15
C ASP A 7 -5.72 -7.07 25.61
N ALA A 8 -5.47 -6.39 24.48
CA ALA A 8 -4.13 -6.24 23.92
C ALA A 8 -3.21 -5.40 24.83
N LEU A 9 -3.73 -4.31 25.42
CA LEU A 9 -3.00 -3.47 26.37
C LEU A 9 -2.67 -4.24 27.65
N ARG A 10 -3.62 -5.04 28.15
CA ARG A 10 -3.40 -5.90 29.32
C ARG A 10 -2.36 -6.99 29.05
N GLN A 11 -2.37 -7.61 27.86
CA GLN A 11 -1.33 -8.56 27.45
C GLN A 11 0.06 -7.91 27.35
N ALA A 12 0.12 -6.63 27.02
CA ALA A 12 1.35 -5.83 27.01
C ALA A 12 1.77 -5.31 28.40
N GLY A 13 1.01 -5.61 29.46
CA GLY A 13 1.27 -5.15 30.82
C GLY A 13 0.89 -3.69 31.10
N VAL A 14 0.10 -3.06 30.23
CA VAL A 14 -0.30 -1.65 30.30
C VAL A 14 -1.68 -1.53 30.94
N THR A 15 -1.82 -0.75 32.00
CA THR A 15 -3.09 -0.54 32.70
C THR A 15 -3.77 0.73 32.21
N ALA A 16 -4.57 0.63 31.15
CA ALA A 16 -5.37 1.75 30.67
C ALA A 16 -6.69 1.88 31.46
N ARG A 17 -6.96 3.08 31.99
CA ARG A 17 -8.25 3.45 32.59
C ARG A 17 -9.06 4.24 31.59
N THR A 18 -10.20 3.70 31.16
CA THR A 18 -11.16 4.41 30.30
C THR A 18 -11.91 5.45 31.13
N SER A 19 -11.94 6.70 30.67
CA SER A 19 -12.83 7.72 31.20
C SER A 19 -14.29 7.29 31.03
N ASN A 20 -15.17 7.71 31.94
CA ASN A 20 -16.61 7.43 31.88
C ASN A 20 -17.29 7.97 30.61
N ASP A 21 -16.64 8.89 29.88
CA ASP A 21 -17.11 9.43 28.60
C ASP A 21 -16.71 8.56 27.38
N GLY A 22 -15.98 7.46 27.58
CA GLY A 22 -15.61 6.50 26.52
C GLY A 22 -14.58 6.99 25.50
N ASP A 23 -14.25 8.29 25.48
CA ASP A 23 -13.46 8.92 24.41
C ASP A 23 -11.96 9.08 24.74
N ALA A 24 -11.56 8.88 26.00
CA ALA A 24 -10.18 9.03 26.44
C ALA A 24 -9.74 7.91 27.40
N CYS A 25 -8.59 7.30 27.08
CA CYS A 25 -7.88 6.41 27.99
C CYS A 25 -6.79 7.18 28.72
N THR A 26 -6.81 7.17 30.05
CA THR A 26 -5.71 7.68 30.87
C THR A 26 -4.75 6.54 31.16
N VAL A 27 -3.47 6.78 30.90
CA VAL A 27 -2.38 5.82 31.05
C VAL A 27 -1.34 6.47 31.96
N ASP A 28 -0.83 5.72 32.93
CA ASP A 28 0.23 6.21 33.82
C ASP A 28 1.54 6.44 33.05
N ALA A 29 2.46 7.24 33.59
CA ALA A 29 3.73 7.57 32.92
C ALA A 29 4.57 6.32 32.61
N ASP A 30 4.65 5.36 33.53
CA ASP A 30 5.42 4.12 33.34
C ASP A 30 4.76 3.18 32.30
N ASP A 31 3.44 3.15 32.32
CA ASP A 31 2.62 2.41 31.35
C ASP A 31 2.69 3.05 29.95
N ALA A 32 2.79 4.38 29.86
CA ALA A 32 2.98 5.11 28.61
C ALA A 32 4.37 4.84 28.02
N ILE A 33 5.42 4.74 28.85
CA ILE A 33 6.77 4.33 28.41
C ILE A 33 6.76 2.90 27.88
N THR A 34 6.09 1.99 28.60
CA THR A 34 5.95 0.59 28.19
C THR A 34 5.23 0.47 26.85
N LEU A 35 4.11 1.18 26.69
CA LEU A 35 3.36 1.24 25.45
C LEU A 35 4.21 1.81 24.30
N ALA A 36 4.91 2.93 24.54
CA ALA A 36 5.76 3.55 23.53
C ALA A 36 6.88 2.61 23.06
N ARG A 37 7.44 1.78 23.95
CA ARG A 37 8.43 0.76 23.60
C ARG A 37 7.82 -0.34 22.74
N VAL A 38 6.69 -0.92 23.16
CA VAL A 38 6.01 -2.00 22.42
C VAL A 38 5.60 -1.52 21.02
N VAL A 39 5.06 -0.31 20.91
CA VAL A 39 4.73 0.29 19.62
C VAL A 39 5.98 0.50 18.77
N ARG A 40 7.08 1.03 19.34
CA ARG A 40 8.34 1.19 18.60
C ARG A 40 8.89 -0.13 18.10
N GLU A 41 8.87 -1.17 18.92
CA GLU A 41 9.36 -2.50 18.57
C GLU A 41 8.48 -3.13 17.48
N GLY A 42 7.15 -3.07 17.62
CA GLY A 42 6.20 -3.62 16.65
C GLY A 42 6.15 -2.87 15.31
N LEU A 43 6.43 -1.56 15.30
CA LEU A 43 6.45 -0.75 14.09
C LEU A 43 7.82 -0.72 13.40
N ARG A 44 8.89 -1.18 14.05
CA ARG A 44 10.26 -1.10 13.52
C ARG A 44 10.40 -1.79 12.16
N GLU A 45 9.90 -3.02 12.06
CA GLU A 45 9.98 -3.82 10.84
C GLU A 45 9.05 -3.31 9.72
N PRO A 46 7.77 -2.97 9.99
CA PRO A 46 6.90 -2.33 9.01
C PRO A 46 7.45 -1.00 8.47
N LEU A 47 7.97 -0.13 9.33
CA LEU A 47 8.52 1.16 8.92
C LEU A 47 9.78 0.99 8.07
N LYS A 48 10.69 0.08 8.46
CA LYS A 48 11.84 -0.26 7.62
C LYS A 48 11.41 -0.79 6.25
N THR A 49 10.39 -1.64 6.20
CA THR A 49 9.86 -2.17 4.93
C THR A 49 9.35 -1.05 4.03
N ILE A 50 8.67 -0.04 4.61
CA ILE A 50 8.22 1.13 3.86
C ILE A 50 9.40 1.96 3.37
N GLU A 51 10.41 2.21 4.19
CA GLU A 51 11.64 2.92 3.78
C GLU A 51 12.33 2.20 2.62
N ASP A 52 12.52 0.88 2.73
CA ASP A 52 13.13 0.06 1.69
C ASP A 52 12.28 0.07 0.40
N LEU A 53 10.95 0.02 0.52
CA LEU A 53 10.03 0.10 -0.60
C LEU A 53 10.10 1.45 -1.30
N THR A 54 10.00 2.55 -0.56
CA THR A 54 10.15 3.92 -1.09
C THR A 54 11.49 4.08 -1.79
N GLY A 55 12.57 3.53 -1.22
CA GLY A 55 13.89 3.52 -1.85
C GLY A 55 13.90 2.78 -3.19
N CYS A 56 13.28 1.60 -3.27
CA CYS A 56 13.17 0.84 -4.51
C CYS A 56 12.32 1.56 -5.57
N LEU A 57 11.17 2.11 -5.17
CA LEU A 57 10.28 2.85 -6.07
C LEU A 57 10.98 4.06 -6.68
N ARG A 58 11.73 4.82 -5.88
CA ARG A 58 12.55 5.94 -6.35
C ARG A 58 13.69 5.48 -7.25
N ALA A 59 14.34 4.37 -6.95
CA ALA A 59 15.42 3.82 -7.79
C ALA A 59 14.93 3.41 -9.19
N HIS A 60 13.66 3.01 -9.31
CA HIS A 60 13.01 2.67 -10.57
C HIS A 60 12.28 3.86 -11.22
N ASP A 61 12.43 5.07 -10.68
CA ASP A 61 11.80 6.32 -11.15
C ASP A 61 10.27 6.22 -11.25
N LEU A 62 9.65 5.47 -10.33
CA LEU A 62 8.20 5.33 -10.26
C LEU A 62 7.63 6.57 -9.56
N GLY A 63 7.02 7.47 -10.34
CA GLY A 63 6.39 8.70 -9.88
C GLY A 63 5.07 8.46 -9.11
N MET A 64 5.13 7.70 -8.02
CA MET A 64 3.99 7.40 -7.15
C MET A 64 4.12 8.08 -5.78
N GLU A 65 2.99 8.21 -5.09
CA GLU A 65 2.96 8.68 -3.71
C GLU A 65 3.76 7.75 -2.78
N GLU A 66 4.31 8.30 -1.70
CA GLU A 66 5.08 7.51 -0.74
C GLU A 66 4.16 6.53 0.01
N PRO A 67 4.47 5.22 0.00
CA PRO A 67 3.69 4.25 0.74
C PRO A 67 3.64 4.60 2.23
N CYS A 68 2.48 4.41 2.87
CA CYS A 68 2.30 4.70 4.29
C CYS A 68 1.72 3.51 5.04
N LEU A 69 1.93 3.46 6.37
CA LEU A 69 1.38 2.42 7.23
C LEU A 69 0.05 2.88 7.83
N THR A 70 -1.05 2.21 7.46
CA THR A 70 -2.38 2.50 8.00
C THR A 70 -2.99 1.22 8.56
N GLY A 71 -3.24 1.18 9.87
CA GLY A 71 -3.88 0.03 10.53
C GLY A 71 -3.10 -1.28 10.39
N GLY A 72 -1.76 -1.21 10.40
CA GLY A 72 -0.89 -2.40 10.27
C GLY A 72 -0.76 -2.95 8.85
N LYS A 73 -1.27 -2.23 7.85
CA LYS A 73 -1.13 -2.53 6.43
C LYS A 73 -0.39 -1.41 5.73
N VAL A 74 0.33 -1.75 4.66
CA VAL A 74 1.01 -0.78 3.79
C VAL A 74 0.01 -0.34 2.72
N GLU A 75 -0.24 0.95 2.65
CA GLU A 75 -1.05 1.60 1.62
C GLU A 75 -0.11 2.14 0.55
N LEU A 76 -0.30 1.69 -0.69
CA LEU A 76 0.59 2.01 -1.81
C LEU A 76 0.22 3.33 -2.50
N GLY A 77 -1.03 3.80 -2.33
CA GLY A 77 -1.51 5.07 -2.85
C GLY A 77 -1.91 5.03 -4.34
N ASP A 78 -2.06 6.21 -4.92
CA ASP A 78 -2.48 6.39 -6.30
C ASP A 78 -1.27 6.35 -7.25
N VAL A 79 -1.41 5.66 -8.38
CA VAL A 79 -0.39 5.60 -9.45
C VAL A 79 -1.02 5.92 -10.80
N SER A 80 -0.28 6.58 -11.70
CA SER A 80 -0.75 6.78 -13.07
C SER A 80 -0.74 5.48 -13.86
N VAL A 81 -1.51 5.40 -14.96
CA VAL A 81 -1.52 4.22 -15.84
C VAL A 81 -0.11 3.85 -16.36
N PRO A 82 0.75 4.80 -16.79
CA PRO A 82 2.12 4.47 -17.19
C PRO A 82 2.98 3.90 -16.06
N VAL A 83 2.84 4.43 -14.84
CA VAL A 83 3.57 3.92 -13.66
C VAL A 83 3.09 2.53 -13.27
N ALA A 84 1.77 2.27 -13.30
CA ALA A 84 1.21 0.94 -13.09
C ALA A 84 1.70 -0.07 -14.14
N ALA A 85 1.79 0.36 -15.40
CA ALA A 85 2.35 -0.42 -16.50
C ALA A 85 3.82 -0.79 -16.24
N GLN A 86 4.65 0.18 -15.89
CA GLN A 86 6.06 -0.04 -15.55
C GLN A 86 6.21 -0.99 -14.35
N LEU A 87 5.42 -0.79 -13.30
CA LEU A 87 5.41 -1.65 -12.13
C LEU A 87 4.99 -3.08 -12.50
N ALA A 88 3.98 -3.27 -13.35
CA ALA A 88 3.56 -4.58 -13.81
C ALA A 88 4.71 -5.30 -14.54
N VAL A 89 5.45 -4.60 -15.40
CA VAL A 89 6.62 -5.16 -16.11
C VAL A 89 7.73 -5.54 -15.14
N LEU A 90 8.04 -4.70 -14.14
CA LEU A 90 9.02 -5.02 -13.09
C LEU A 90 8.62 -6.27 -12.28
N LEU A 91 7.33 -6.51 -12.12
CA LEU A 91 6.78 -7.70 -11.46
C LEU A 91 6.67 -8.92 -12.39
N GLY A 92 7.19 -8.83 -13.62
CA GLY A 92 7.25 -9.93 -14.58
C GLY A 92 6.09 -9.99 -15.57
N ALA A 93 5.25 -8.96 -15.67
CA ALA A 93 4.28 -8.88 -16.76
C ALA A 93 4.97 -8.71 -18.11
N SER A 94 4.38 -9.28 -19.16
CA SER A 94 4.91 -9.14 -20.52
C SER A 94 4.79 -7.68 -21.00
N PRO A 95 5.90 -7.01 -21.37
CA PRO A 95 5.88 -5.61 -21.81
C PRO A 95 5.05 -5.41 -23.08
N GLU A 96 4.91 -6.43 -23.93
CA GLU A 96 4.08 -6.38 -25.14
C GLU A 96 2.59 -6.23 -24.81
N LYS A 97 2.13 -6.89 -23.74
CA LYS A 97 0.73 -6.83 -23.29
C LYS A 97 0.40 -5.51 -22.62
N VAL A 98 1.39 -4.92 -21.94
CA VAL A 98 1.27 -3.65 -21.22
C VAL A 98 1.35 -2.48 -22.20
N ASN A 99 2.32 -2.48 -23.12
CA ASN A 99 2.53 -1.43 -24.12
C ASN A 99 1.69 -1.63 -25.39
N THR A 100 0.63 -2.44 -25.33
CA THR A 100 -0.28 -2.59 -26.47
C THR A 100 -0.84 -1.22 -26.84
N ALA A 101 -0.65 -0.82 -28.09
CA ALA A 101 -1.03 0.49 -28.59
C ALA A 101 -2.49 0.82 -28.24
N CYS A 102 -2.67 2.00 -27.65
CA CYS A 102 -3.97 2.58 -27.34
C CYS A 102 -4.19 3.80 -28.22
N ASP A 103 -5.39 3.97 -28.76
CA ASP A 103 -5.78 5.22 -29.38
C ASP A 103 -6.01 6.27 -28.27
N GLU A 104 -5.05 7.16 -28.09
CA GLU A 104 -5.09 8.23 -27.09
C GLU A 104 -6.12 9.32 -27.41
N THR A 105 -6.74 9.30 -28.60
CA THR A 105 -7.81 10.24 -28.97
C THR A 105 -9.21 9.68 -28.68
N ASN A 106 -9.30 8.41 -28.32
CA ASN A 106 -10.55 7.73 -28.02
C ASN A 106 -10.66 7.41 -26.52
N ASP A 107 -11.55 8.11 -25.83
CA ASP A 107 -11.74 7.95 -24.38
C ASP A 107 -12.12 6.52 -23.97
N LEU A 108 -12.89 5.79 -24.80
CA LEU A 108 -13.24 4.40 -24.53
C LEU A 108 -12.03 3.47 -24.65
N ALA A 109 -11.16 3.72 -25.63
CA ALA A 109 -9.92 2.97 -25.80
C ALA A 109 -8.95 3.23 -24.64
N ARG A 110 -8.80 4.50 -24.24
CA ARG A 110 -8.01 4.92 -23.06
C ARG A 110 -8.50 4.24 -21.78
N TRP A 111 -9.82 4.19 -21.57
CA TRP A 111 -10.43 3.52 -20.44
C TRP A 111 -10.14 2.01 -20.43
N ALA A 112 -10.38 1.34 -21.55
CA ALA A 112 -10.12 -0.10 -21.69
C ALA A 112 -8.62 -0.45 -21.55
N HIS A 113 -7.73 0.47 -21.91
CA HIS A 113 -6.30 0.33 -21.69
C HIS A 113 -5.95 0.43 -20.20
N GLY A 114 -6.47 1.43 -19.48
CA GLY A 114 -6.25 1.57 -18.04
C GLY A 114 -6.74 0.37 -17.23
N GLU A 115 -7.95 -0.13 -17.51
CA GLU A 115 -8.50 -1.33 -16.88
C GLU A 115 -7.60 -2.55 -17.11
N ARG A 116 -7.16 -2.77 -18.35
CA ARG A 116 -6.26 -3.87 -18.71
C ARG A 116 -4.90 -3.78 -18.00
N VAL A 117 -4.32 -2.59 -17.90
CA VAL A 117 -3.06 -2.39 -17.18
C VAL A 117 -3.24 -2.73 -15.69
N GLY A 118 -4.36 -2.34 -15.09
CA GLY A 118 -4.68 -2.72 -13.71
C GLY A 118 -4.86 -4.22 -13.49
N ASP A 119 -5.53 -4.91 -14.42
CA ASP A 119 -5.66 -6.37 -14.39
C ASP A 119 -4.30 -7.05 -14.51
N LEU A 120 -3.45 -6.58 -15.41
CA LEU A 120 -2.08 -7.09 -15.59
C LEU A 120 -1.24 -6.84 -14.34
N LEU A 121 -1.33 -5.66 -13.74
CA LEU A 121 -0.63 -5.34 -12.49
C LEU A 121 -1.11 -6.25 -11.36
N THR A 122 -2.42 -6.44 -11.20
CA THR A 122 -3.00 -7.31 -10.16
C THR A 122 -2.54 -8.76 -10.36
N ALA A 123 -2.52 -9.26 -11.59
CA ALA A 123 -2.06 -10.61 -11.91
C ALA A 123 -0.55 -10.77 -11.67
N ALA A 124 0.27 -9.80 -12.08
CA ALA A 124 1.71 -9.80 -11.85
C ALA A 124 2.03 -9.73 -10.36
N PHE A 125 1.37 -8.83 -9.63
CA PHE A 125 1.51 -8.71 -8.18
C PHE A 125 1.14 -10.01 -7.45
N ARG A 126 0.04 -10.66 -7.87
CA ARG A 126 -0.38 -11.95 -7.30
C ARG A 126 0.64 -13.05 -7.58
N THR A 127 1.20 -13.09 -8.78
CA THR A 127 2.22 -14.07 -9.16
C THR A 127 3.51 -13.85 -8.36
N ALA A 128 3.93 -12.59 -8.25
CA ALA A 128 5.19 -12.19 -7.64
C ALA A 128 5.15 -12.31 -6.10
N THR A 129 4.09 -11.84 -5.46
CA THR A 129 4.01 -11.78 -3.99
C THR A 129 3.23 -12.95 -3.39
N GLY A 130 2.36 -13.61 -4.16
CA GLY A 130 1.39 -14.59 -3.65
C GLY A 130 0.18 -13.96 -2.95
N HIS A 131 0.08 -12.63 -2.94
CA HIS A 131 -0.99 -11.87 -2.29
C HIS A 131 -1.84 -11.10 -3.30
N THR A 132 -3.05 -10.73 -2.91
CA THR A 132 -3.98 -9.94 -3.74
C THR A 132 -3.99 -8.49 -3.23
N LEU A 133 -4.06 -7.52 -4.16
CA LEU A 133 -4.35 -6.13 -3.82
C LEU A 133 -5.79 -6.03 -3.30
N VAL A 134 -5.96 -5.51 -2.08
CA VAL A 134 -7.24 -5.61 -1.37
C VAL A 134 -8.29 -4.62 -1.87
N ASP A 135 -7.87 -3.48 -2.45
CA ASP A 135 -8.77 -2.41 -2.89
C ASP A 135 -8.19 -1.73 -4.15
N TYR A 136 -8.25 -2.41 -5.29
CA TYR A 136 -7.90 -1.81 -6.57
C TYR A 136 -9.08 -0.99 -7.10
N LEU A 137 -8.87 0.31 -7.36
CA LEU A 137 -9.86 1.18 -8.00
C LEU A 137 -9.22 1.91 -9.17
N PHE A 138 -9.85 1.81 -10.34
CA PHE A 138 -9.51 2.62 -11.50
C PHE A 138 -10.30 3.92 -11.47
N HIS A 139 -9.59 5.05 -11.44
CA HIS A 139 -10.19 6.37 -11.50
C HIS A 139 -10.13 6.91 -12.94
N PRO A 140 -11.29 7.04 -13.63
CA PRO A 140 -11.31 7.66 -14.94
C PRO A 140 -10.94 9.14 -14.83
N ASP A 141 -10.45 9.71 -15.95
CA ASP A 141 -10.15 11.13 -16.09
C ASP A 141 -11.35 11.96 -15.58
N CYS A 142 -11.19 12.60 -14.42
CA CYS A 142 -12.25 13.38 -13.81
C CYS A 142 -12.02 14.85 -14.17
N LEU A 143 -12.76 15.35 -15.17
CA LEU A 143 -12.73 16.77 -15.56
C LEU A 143 -13.00 17.73 -14.38
N SER A 144 -13.79 17.28 -13.38
CA SER A 144 -14.08 18.04 -12.16
C SER A 144 -12.89 18.08 -11.19
N CYS A 145 -12.03 17.06 -11.24
CA CYS A 145 -10.92 16.84 -10.31
C CYS A 145 -9.56 17.23 -10.92
N ARG A 146 -9.50 17.44 -12.25
CA ARG A 146 -8.26 17.61 -13.06
C ARG A 146 -7.21 16.52 -12.80
N ARG A 147 -7.65 15.32 -12.44
CA ARG A 147 -6.76 14.18 -12.21
C ARG A 147 -6.71 13.35 -13.48
N GLU A 148 -5.51 13.14 -14.00
CA GLU A 148 -5.21 12.16 -15.03
C GLU A 148 -5.67 10.76 -14.57
N MET A 149 -5.97 9.87 -15.51
CA MET A 149 -6.36 8.48 -15.20
C MET A 149 -5.33 7.82 -14.28
N ALA A 150 -5.83 7.32 -13.14
CA ALA A 150 -5.00 6.74 -12.09
C ALA A 150 -5.58 5.44 -11.54
N LEU A 151 -4.72 4.61 -10.98
CA LEU A 151 -5.01 3.38 -10.29
C LEU A 151 -4.73 3.62 -8.80
N THR A 152 -5.75 3.51 -7.96
CA THR A 152 -5.55 3.43 -6.51
C THR A 152 -5.14 2.02 -6.17
N LEU A 153 -3.91 1.86 -5.69
CA LEU A 153 -3.39 0.61 -5.20
C LEU A 153 -3.79 0.45 -3.74
N GLY A 154 -4.68 -0.52 -3.49
CA GLY A 154 -5.19 -0.80 -2.16
C GLY A 154 -4.13 -1.24 -1.15
N ARG A 155 -4.62 -1.59 0.04
CA ARG A 155 -3.75 -1.95 1.17
C ARG A 155 -3.21 -3.37 1.05
N ILE A 156 -1.93 -3.54 1.35
CA ILE A 156 -1.25 -4.84 1.40
C ILE A 156 -0.71 -5.13 2.80
N GLY A 157 -0.53 -6.41 3.13
CA GLY A 157 0.14 -6.80 4.37
C GLY A 157 1.64 -6.47 4.33
N VAL A 158 2.26 -6.31 5.50
CA VAL A 158 3.71 -6.04 5.61
C VAL A 158 4.52 -7.15 4.93
N ASP A 159 4.13 -8.41 5.08
CA ASP A 159 4.80 -9.55 4.40
C ASP A 159 4.78 -9.44 2.87
N ALA A 160 3.66 -8.96 2.31
CA ALA A 160 3.52 -8.73 0.88
C ALA A 160 4.41 -7.57 0.43
N ALA A 161 4.50 -6.50 1.22
CA ALA A 161 5.39 -5.37 0.96
C ALA A 161 6.86 -5.78 1.02
N GLN A 162 7.26 -6.65 1.96
CA GLN A 162 8.62 -7.19 2.01
C GLN A 162 8.98 -8.03 0.79
N ARG A 163 8.04 -8.85 0.29
CA ARG A 163 8.23 -9.60 -0.95
C ARG A 163 8.34 -8.67 -2.16
N LEU A 164 7.51 -7.64 -2.21
CA LEU A 164 7.58 -6.60 -3.24
C LEU A 164 8.96 -5.93 -3.27
N VAL A 165 9.49 -5.52 -2.11
CA VAL A 165 10.86 -4.96 -1.99
C VAL A 165 11.90 -5.92 -2.57
N LYS A 166 11.87 -7.20 -2.19
CA LYS A 166 12.83 -8.19 -2.69
C LYS A 166 12.79 -8.31 -4.22
N ILE A 167 11.59 -8.33 -4.79
CA ILE A 167 11.40 -8.45 -6.24
C ILE A 167 11.90 -7.20 -6.96
N LEU A 168 11.65 -6.01 -6.41
CA LEU A 168 12.17 -4.77 -6.98
C LEU A 168 13.70 -4.64 -6.87
N GLN A 169 14.32 -5.28 -5.87
CA GLN A 169 15.77 -5.28 -5.69
C GLN A 169 16.50 -6.34 -6.53
N TYR A 170 15.93 -7.53 -6.64
CA TYR A 170 16.61 -8.70 -7.22
C TYR A 170 15.97 -9.23 -8.51
N GLY A 171 14.80 -8.74 -8.87
CA GLY A 171 13.98 -9.24 -9.97
C GLY A 171 12.95 -10.31 -9.55
N PRO A 172 12.02 -10.65 -10.45
CA PRO A 172 11.00 -11.68 -10.24
C PRO A 172 11.56 -13.12 -10.28
#